data_AF-A0A6G0HRH2-F1
#
_entry.id   AF-A0A6G0HRH2-F1
#
_cell.length_a   1.000
_cell.length_b   1.000
_cell.length_c   1.000
_cell.angle_alpha   90.00
_cell.angle_beta   90.00
_cell.angle_gamma   90.00
#
_symmetry.space_group_name_H-M   'P 1'
#
loop_
_entity.id
_entity.type
_entity.pdbx_description
1 polymer ?
#
loop_
_entity_poly.entity_id
_entity_poly.type
_entity_poly.pdbx_seq_one_letter_code
_entity_poly.pdbx_strand_id
1 'polypeptide(L)'
;MSLAPELDEATGLIRVGGRLRRCSDLTADMIHPIVLDPQHPLTRLIIQDYDVKLHHPGPERVFAEIRRRYWILRGREAVRRHQRKCTECRKWRGRPDPPRMADLPPARQRTFEPAFYSTGVDCFGPYVIKIGRRTEKRWGILLKCMTTRAVHIDLPSSIDTDAFLMALRRFIARRGKPHELLCDQGTNFRGGERELWQAFESLQPELQAQLASQQIRFVFNPPGSPHFGGCWEREIRSLKAALQVTIGAQTVTEEVLRTVLTEIEGILNSKPLGYVSSDIADPDPITPNCLLMGRRDASLPQVVYDGPEILGRRRWRYSQILADQFWKHFLTHYLPGLQARQKWRTEAVDNQLPRALWPVGKVTQVFPGADNRVRSAEVLVKDRTYTRPMARLISLPALPEEE
;
A
#
# COMPACT_ATOMS: atom_id res chain seq x y z
N MET A 1 27.28 -17.72 29.54
CA MET A 1 27.69 -18.99 28.90
C MET A 1 28.79 -19.58 29.76
N SER A 2 28.56 -20.74 30.39
CA SER A 2 29.62 -21.46 31.12
C SER A 2 30.43 -22.28 30.11
N LEU A 3 31.31 -21.60 29.37
CA LEU A 3 32.36 -22.28 28.64
C LEU A 3 33.41 -22.70 29.66
N ALA A 4 33.85 -23.95 29.61
CA ALA A 4 35.04 -24.41 30.32
C ALA A 4 36.19 -24.40 29.32
N PRO A 5 36.82 -23.25 29.02
CA PRO A 5 37.91 -23.19 28.05
C PRO A 5 39.11 -23.97 28.57
N GLU A 6 39.78 -24.68 27.67
CA GLU A 6 40.99 -25.44 27.99
C GLU A 6 42.10 -25.06 27.01
N LEU A 7 43.33 -25.03 27.51
CA LEU A 7 44.50 -24.82 26.69
C LEU A 7 44.94 -26.17 26.11
N ASP A 8 45.05 -26.24 24.79
CA ASP A 8 45.63 -27.39 24.10
C ASP A 8 47.16 -27.23 24.09
N GLU A 9 47.87 -28.00 24.91
CA GLU A 9 49.32 -27.90 25.08
C GLU A 9 50.09 -28.21 23.78
N ALA A 10 49.52 -29.00 22.87
CA ALA A 10 50.16 -29.35 21.61
C ALA A 10 50.08 -28.23 20.56
N THR A 11 49.00 -27.45 20.56
CA THR A 11 48.79 -26.37 19.57
C THR A 11 48.94 -24.96 20.14
N GLY A 12 48.98 -24.82 21.47
CA GLY A 12 49.00 -23.53 22.17
C GLY A 12 47.69 -22.75 22.05
N LEU A 13 46.60 -23.38 21.58
CA LEU A 13 45.32 -22.73 21.30
C LEU A 13 44.29 -23.00 22.40
N ILE A 14 43.44 -22.00 22.64
CA ILE A 14 42.29 -22.15 23.55
C ILE A 14 41.17 -22.87 22.80
N ARG A 15 40.73 -24.01 23.33
CA ARG A 15 39.62 -24.80 22.80
C ARG A 15 38.44 -24.79 23.77
N VAL A 16 37.24 -25.01 23.22
CA VAL A 16 36.04 -25.18 24.04
C VAL A 16 36.08 -26.54 24.73
N GLY A 17 36.17 -26.57 26.06
CA GLY A 17 35.99 -27.80 26.83
C GLY A 17 34.54 -28.27 26.83
N GLY A 18 34.32 -29.54 27.19
CA GLY A 18 32.98 -30.13 27.11
C GLY A 18 32.91 -31.59 27.55
N ARG A 19 31.69 -32.12 27.55
CA ARG A 19 31.36 -33.47 28.06
C ARG A 19 31.43 -34.57 26.98
N LEU A 20 31.78 -34.21 25.74
CA LEU A 20 31.76 -35.12 24.58
C LEU A 20 33.10 -35.82 24.31
N ARG A 21 34.03 -35.83 25.28
CA ARG A 21 35.39 -36.41 25.16
C ARG A 21 35.43 -37.89 24.80
N ARG A 22 34.36 -38.64 25.09
CA ARG A 22 34.28 -40.09 24.86
C ARG A 22 33.70 -40.46 23.49
N CYS A 23 33.36 -39.48 22.66
CA CYS A 23 32.80 -39.72 21.33
C CYS A 23 33.94 -39.96 20.33
N SER A 24 34.20 -41.21 19.98
CA SER A 24 35.26 -41.64 19.04
C SER A 24 34.99 -41.26 17.59
N ASP A 25 33.71 -41.01 17.25
CA ASP A 25 33.25 -40.91 15.87
C ASP A 25 33.35 -39.48 15.30
N LEU A 26 33.83 -38.53 16.10
CA LEU A 26 33.94 -37.11 15.75
C LEU A 26 35.40 -36.62 15.83
N THR A 27 35.78 -35.74 14.92
CA THR A 27 37.12 -35.12 14.93
C THR A 27 37.33 -34.23 16.16
N ALA A 28 38.56 -34.11 16.64
CA ALA A 28 38.91 -33.28 17.80
C ALA A 28 38.45 -31.81 17.66
N ASP A 29 38.45 -31.25 16.45
CA ASP A 29 37.98 -29.88 16.19
C ASP A 29 36.45 -29.72 16.30
N MET A 30 35.69 -30.80 16.07
CA MET A 30 34.24 -30.83 16.28
C MET A 30 33.87 -30.98 17.75
N ILE A 31 34.65 -31.77 18.50
CA ILE A 31 34.44 -32.00 19.94
C ILE A 31 34.90 -30.79 20.75
N HIS A 32 36.07 -30.25 20.42
CA HIS A 32 36.75 -29.15 21.11
C HIS A 32 37.18 -28.05 20.12
N PRO A 33 36.23 -27.27 19.60
CA PRO A 33 36.51 -26.22 18.62
C PRO A 33 37.35 -25.09 19.18
N ILE A 34 38.18 -24.50 18.32
CA ILE A 34 39.10 -23.41 18.68
C ILE A 34 38.31 -22.14 18.98
N VAL A 35 38.58 -21.50 20.11
CA VAL A 35 37.94 -20.25 20.52
C VAL A 35 38.57 -19.09 19.76
N LEU A 36 37.75 -18.29 19.08
CA LEU A 36 38.19 -17.12 18.32
C LEU A 36 37.51 -15.85 18.81
N ASP A 37 38.28 -14.77 18.90
CA ASP A 37 37.75 -13.43 19.12
C ASP A 37 37.12 -12.88 17.83
N PRO A 38 35.87 -12.36 17.86
CA PRO A 38 35.19 -11.81 16.68
C PRO A 38 35.82 -10.53 16.11
N GLN A 39 36.66 -9.82 16.86
CA GLN A 39 37.27 -8.57 16.39
C GLN A 39 38.56 -8.79 15.63
N HIS A 40 39.27 -9.89 15.93
CA HIS A 40 40.54 -10.25 15.33
C HIS A 40 40.47 -10.35 13.78
N PRO A 41 41.47 -9.82 13.04
CA PRO A 41 41.48 -9.83 11.57
C PRO A 41 41.34 -11.22 10.96
N LEU A 42 42.03 -12.23 11.52
CA LEU A 42 41.94 -13.62 11.07
C LEU A 42 40.50 -14.15 11.12
N THR A 43 39.77 -13.88 12.20
CA THR A 43 38.37 -14.30 12.35
C THR A 43 37.48 -13.70 11.28
N ARG A 44 37.75 -12.45 10.87
CA ARG A 44 37.02 -11.78 9.78
C ARG A 44 37.29 -12.44 8.43
N LEU A 45 38.55 -12.81 8.16
CA LEU A 45 38.94 -13.53 6.95
C LEU A 45 38.33 -14.93 6.89
N ILE A 46 38.29 -15.65 8.03
CA ILE A 46 37.62 -16.95 8.12
C ILE A 46 36.12 -16.80 7.82
N ILE A 47 35.43 -15.81 8.41
CA ILE A 47 34.01 -15.58 8.13
C ILE A 47 33.80 -15.26 6.64
N GLN A 48 34.67 -14.44 6.04
CA GLN A 48 34.61 -14.08 4.62
C GLN A 48 34.81 -15.30 3.70
N ASP A 49 35.82 -16.12 3.98
CA ASP A 49 36.12 -17.33 3.22
C ASP A 49 34.94 -18.31 3.22
N TYR A 50 34.34 -18.55 4.40
CA TYR A 50 33.15 -19.41 4.50
C TYR A 50 31.92 -18.81 3.83
N ASP A 51 31.72 -17.49 3.92
CA ASP A 51 30.58 -16.81 3.26
C ASP A 51 30.70 -16.92 1.73
N VAL A 52 31.91 -16.77 1.17
CA VAL A 52 32.19 -16.93 -0.27
C VAL A 52 32.05 -18.40 -0.70
N LYS A 53 32.69 -19.36 0.00
CA LYS A 53 32.64 -20.79 -0.34
C LYS A 53 31.23 -21.35 -0.34
N LEU A 54 30.39 -20.89 0.59
CA LEU A 54 29.00 -21.33 0.70
C LEU A 54 28.04 -20.57 -0.21
N HIS A 55 28.56 -19.68 -1.07
CA HIS A 55 27.78 -18.86 -2.00
C HIS A 55 26.75 -17.97 -1.28
N HIS A 56 27.17 -17.34 -0.19
CA HIS A 56 26.36 -16.39 0.58
C HIS A 56 24.96 -16.92 0.95
N PRO A 57 24.79 -18.04 1.68
CA PRO A 57 23.48 -18.68 1.88
C PRO A 57 22.62 -18.03 2.99
N GLY A 58 23.19 -17.10 3.77
CA GLY A 58 22.54 -16.46 4.92
C GLY A 58 23.30 -16.71 6.23
N PRO A 59 23.00 -15.97 7.31
CA PRO A 59 23.87 -15.91 8.48
C PRO A 59 23.86 -17.20 9.30
N GLU A 60 22.72 -17.90 9.37
CA GLU A 60 22.60 -19.11 10.18
C GLU A 60 23.36 -20.30 9.57
N ARG A 61 23.36 -20.43 8.23
CA ARG A 61 24.11 -21.50 7.55
C ARG A 61 25.62 -21.30 7.62
N VAL A 62 26.09 -20.07 7.40
CA VAL A 62 27.52 -19.73 7.57
C VAL A 62 27.95 -19.94 9.02
N PHE A 63 27.13 -19.51 9.99
CA PHE A 63 27.40 -19.74 11.40
C PHE A 63 27.46 -21.24 11.75
N ALA A 64 26.52 -22.05 11.25
CA ALA A 64 26.49 -23.48 11.51
C ALA A 64 27.73 -24.21 10.96
N GLU A 65 28.21 -23.84 9.78
CA GLU A 65 29.41 -24.44 9.19
C GLU A 65 30.68 -24.01 9.93
N ILE A 66 30.83 -22.72 10.24
CA ILE A 66 31.97 -22.21 11.02
C ILE A 66 32.02 -22.89 12.39
N ARG A 67 30.85 -23.07 13.02
CA ARG A 67 30.69 -23.65 14.36
C ARG A 67 31.23 -25.07 14.50
N ARG A 68 31.34 -25.82 13.38
CA ARG A 68 31.88 -27.18 13.33
C ARG A 68 33.39 -27.24 13.59
N ARG A 69 34.12 -26.14 13.39
CA ARG A 69 35.59 -26.09 13.58
C ARG A 69 36.03 -24.98 14.54
N TYR A 70 35.28 -23.88 14.59
CA TYR A 70 35.63 -22.70 15.37
C TYR A 70 34.47 -22.27 16.27
N TRP A 71 34.81 -21.83 17.48
CA TRP A 71 33.90 -21.18 18.41
C TRP A 71 34.20 -19.69 18.46
N ILE A 72 33.57 -18.93 17.57
CA ILE A 72 33.67 -17.47 17.57
C ILE A 72 32.78 -16.91 18.69
N LEU A 73 33.35 -16.11 19.58
CA LEU A 73 32.58 -15.42 20.61
C LEU A 73 31.54 -14.51 19.95
N ARG A 74 30.27 -14.64 20.34
CA ARG A 74 29.14 -13.98 19.66
C ARG A 74 29.12 -14.22 18.14
N GLY A 75 29.51 -15.43 17.70
CA GLY A 75 29.71 -15.76 16.28
C GLY A 75 28.53 -15.44 15.37
N ARG A 76 27.28 -15.62 15.83
CA ARG A 76 26.09 -15.22 15.06
C ARG A 76 26.07 -13.73 14.73
N GLU A 77 26.43 -12.88 15.70
CA GLU A 77 26.51 -11.43 15.49
C GLU A 77 27.67 -11.06 14.58
N ALA A 78 28.81 -11.74 14.71
CA ALA A 78 29.97 -11.53 13.86
C ALA A 78 29.68 -11.84 12.38
N VAL A 79 29.02 -12.97 12.10
CA VAL A 79 28.59 -13.35 10.74
C VAL A 79 27.55 -12.36 10.20
N ARG A 80 26.54 -11.97 10.99
CA ARG A 80 25.57 -10.94 10.59
C ARG A 80 26.25 -9.60 10.27
N ARG A 81 27.25 -9.21 11.05
CA ARG A 81 28.03 -7.98 10.83
C ARG A 81 28.81 -8.04 9.52
N HIS A 82 29.43 -9.17 9.21
CA HIS A 82 30.12 -9.39 7.94
C HIS A 82 29.15 -9.30 6.76
N GLN A 83 28.05 -10.06 6.77
CA GLN A 83 27.09 -10.08 5.67
C GLN A 83 26.38 -8.73 5.45
N ARG A 84 26.27 -7.88 6.47
CA ARG A 84 25.80 -6.48 6.33
C ARG A 84 26.76 -5.59 5.56
N LYS A 85 28.05 -5.93 5.50
CA LYS A 85 29.09 -5.19 4.76
C LYS A 85 29.42 -5.84 3.42
N CYS A 86 29.13 -7.12 3.25
CA CYS A 86 29.33 -7.85 2.01
C CYS A 86 28.38 -7.34 0.91
N THR A 87 28.94 -6.91 -0.22
CA THR A 87 28.21 -6.37 -1.37
C THR A 87 27.26 -7.41 -1.97
N GLU A 88 27.72 -8.64 -2.18
CA GLU A 88 26.88 -9.74 -2.68
C GLU A 88 25.73 -10.02 -1.72
N CYS A 89 25.99 -10.22 -0.43
CA CYS A 89 24.92 -10.41 0.55
C CYS A 89 23.88 -9.28 0.55
N ARG A 90 24.28 -8.02 0.33
CA ARG A 90 23.34 -6.89 0.19
C ARG A 90 22.56 -6.92 -1.12
N LYS A 91 23.16 -7.32 -2.24
CA LYS A 91 22.44 -7.52 -3.51
C LYS A 91 21.36 -8.60 -3.36
N TRP A 92 21.69 -9.74 -2.75
CA TRP A 92 20.78 -10.87 -2.62
C TRP A 92 19.69 -10.67 -1.54
N ARG A 93 20.05 -10.07 -0.39
CA ARG A 93 19.18 -10.02 0.82
C ARG A 93 18.99 -8.64 1.44
N GLY A 94 19.55 -7.59 0.85
CA GLY A 94 19.38 -6.22 1.33
C GLY A 94 17.89 -5.86 1.47
N ARG A 95 17.54 -5.25 2.60
CA ARG A 95 16.21 -4.70 2.82
C ARG A 95 16.28 -3.19 2.56
N PRO A 96 15.33 -2.62 1.79
CA PRO A 96 15.17 -1.18 1.74
C PRO A 96 14.91 -0.65 3.16
N ASP A 97 15.51 0.49 3.49
CA ASP A 97 15.23 1.20 4.73
C ASP A 97 14.28 2.36 4.39
N PRO A 98 12.94 2.15 4.44
CA PRO A 98 12.01 3.17 4.04
C PRO A 98 12.09 4.37 5.01
N PRO A 99 12.24 5.61 4.50
CA PRO A 99 12.26 6.78 5.35
C PRO A 99 10.94 6.94 6.11
N ARG A 100 10.99 7.62 7.26
CA ARG A 100 9.78 7.98 8.04
C ARG A 100 8.73 8.61 7.12
N MET A 101 7.49 8.15 7.25
CA MET A 101 6.36 8.69 6.48
C MET A 101 6.29 10.21 6.62
N ALA A 102 5.94 10.87 5.52
CA ALA A 102 5.55 12.28 5.56
C ALA A 102 4.28 12.44 6.40
N ASP A 103 4.10 13.64 6.95
CA ASP A 103 2.86 14.02 7.61
C ASP A 103 1.67 13.89 6.64
N LEU A 104 0.47 13.73 7.21
CA LEU A 104 -0.75 13.60 6.40
C LEU A 104 -0.97 14.88 5.59
N PRO A 105 -1.38 14.78 4.31
CA PRO A 105 -1.64 15.98 3.51
C PRO A 105 -2.76 16.81 4.15
N PRO A 106 -2.74 18.15 4.02
CA PRO A 106 -3.77 19.04 4.57
C PRO A 106 -5.20 18.64 4.18
N ALA A 107 -5.37 18.10 2.96
CA ALA A 107 -6.64 17.54 2.47
C ALA A 107 -7.27 16.48 3.40
N ARG A 108 -6.49 15.79 4.25
CA ARG A 108 -7.01 14.81 5.22
C ARG A 108 -7.26 15.38 6.62
N GLN A 109 -6.87 16.63 6.86
CA GLN A 109 -6.86 17.26 8.18
C GLN A 109 -7.84 18.43 8.29
N ARG A 110 -8.77 18.58 7.33
CA ARG A 110 -9.76 19.66 7.28
C ARG A 110 -10.96 19.37 8.20
N THR A 111 -10.71 19.17 9.49
CA THR A 111 -11.64 18.58 10.47
C THR A 111 -12.85 19.48 10.80
N PHE A 112 -12.84 20.75 10.41
CA PHE A 112 -13.93 21.71 10.62
C PHE A 112 -14.63 22.15 9.33
N GLU A 113 -14.25 21.56 8.20
CA GLU A 113 -14.86 21.82 6.91
C GLU A 113 -16.01 20.84 6.66
N PRO A 114 -17.00 21.19 5.82
CA PRO A 114 -18.08 20.29 5.46
C PRO A 114 -17.56 18.99 4.82
N ALA A 115 -18.36 17.93 4.92
CA ALA A 115 -18.06 16.69 4.22
C ALA A 115 -17.85 16.96 2.72
N PHE A 116 -16.91 16.24 2.12
CA PHE A 116 -16.48 16.41 0.73
C PHE A 116 -15.79 17.75 0.38
N TYR A 117 -15.34 18.53 1.36
CA TYR A 117 -14.53 19.73 1.09
C TYR A 117 -13.29 19.44 0.23
N SER A 118 -12.50 18.45 0.65
CA SER A 118 -11.42 17.86 -0.14
C SER A 118 -11.88 16.49 -0.64
N THR A 119 -12.03 16.35 -1.95
CA THR A 119 -12.62 15.15 -2.56
C THR A 119 -11.69 14.54 -3.59
N GLY A 120 -11.32 13.27 -3.41
CA GLY A 120 -10.68 12.47 -4.44
C GLY A 120 -11.71 11.91 -5.42
N VAL A 121 -11.44 11.99 -6.72
CA VAL A 121 -12.32 11.44 -7.77
C VAL A 121 -11.56 10.48 -8.66
N ASP A 122 -12.21 9.36 -9.02
CA ASP A 122 -11.64 8.34 -9.89
C ASP A 122 -12.76 7.59 -10.64
N CYS A 123 -12.49 7.19 -11.88
CA CYS A 123 -13.43 6.45 -12.72
C CYS A 123 -13.09 4.95 -12.76
N PHE A 124 -14.09 4.08 -12.88
CA PHE A 124 -13.91 2.63 -12.91
C PHE A 124 -14.90 1.93 -13.86
N GLY A 125 -14.63 0.67 -14.18
CA GLY A 125 -15.33 -0.08 -15.21
C GLY A 125 -14.43 -0.34 -16.43
N PRO A 126 -14.99 -0.64 -17.61
CA PRO A 126 -16.43 -0.63 -17.92
C PRO A 126 -17.18 -1.86 -17.39
N TYR A 127 -18.44 -1.68 -17.00
CA TYR A 127 -19.39 -2.76 -16.76
C TYR A 127 -20.26 -2.97 -17.98
N VAL A 128 -20.47 -4.23 -18.37
CA VAL A 128 -21.36 -4.59 -19.48
C VAL A 128 -22.76 -4.79 -18.92
N ILE A 129 -23.68 -3.90 -19.28
CA ILE A 129 -25.08 -3.97 -18.89
C ILE A 129 -25.96 -4.42 -20.05
N LYS A 130 -27.12 -4.99 -19.72
CA LYS A 130 -28.13 -5.38 -20.70
C LYS A 130 -29.23 -4.31 -20.80
N ILE A 131 -29.45 -3.79 -22.00
CA ILE A 131 -30.54 -2.87 -22.34
C ILE A 131 -31.41 -3.56 -23.40
N GLY A 132 -32.50 -4.17 -22.95
CA GLY A 132 -33.35 -4.99 -23.81
C GLY A 132 -32.56 -6.17 -24.42
N ARG A 133 -32.38 -6.17 -25.74
CA ARG A 133 -31.61 -7.18 -26.48
C ARG A 133 -30.15 -6.78 -26.72
N ARG A 134 -29.76 -5.55 -26.41
CA ARG A 134 -28.41 -5.01 -26.65
C ARG A 134 -27.61 -5.01 -25.35
N THR A 135 -26.29 -5.05 -25.50
CA THR A 135 -25.35 -4.86 -24.40
C THR A 135 -24.62 -3.54 -24.59
N GLU A 136 -24.57 -2.73 -23.54
CA GLU A 136 -23.85 -1.46 -23.54
C GLU A 136 -22.85 -1.40 -22.39
N LYS A 137 -21.83 -0.55 -22.54
CA LYS A 137 -20.87 -0.28 -21.47
C LYS A 137 -21.41 0.85 -20.60
N ARG A 138 -21.20 0.73 -19.29
CA ARG A 138 -21.36 1.81 -18.31
C ARG A 138 -20.09 1.95 -17.50
N TRP A 139 -19.85 3.15 -17.02
CA TRP A 139 -18.71 3.48 -16.19
C TRP A 139 -19.22 3.88 -14.81
N GLY A 140 -18.41 3.63 -13.79
CA GLY A 140 -18.64 4.13 -12.44
C GLY A 140 -17.72 5.31 -12.17
N ILE A 141 -18.20 6.28 -11.40
CA ILE A 141 -17.38 7.35 -10.84
C ILE A 141 -17.47 7.29 -9.33
N LEU A 142 -16.30 7.34 -8.69
CA LEU A 142 -16.14 7.25 -7.25
C LEU A 142 -15.62 8.59 -6.75
N LEU A 143 -16.41 9.27 -5.93
CA LEU A 143 -16.00 10.47 -5.20
C LEU A 143 -15.82 10.13 -3.74
N LYS A 144 -14.70 10.55 -3.15
CA LYS A 144 -14.35 10.20 -1.79
C LYS A 144 -13.88 11.42 -1.01
N CYS A 145 -14.51 11.67 0.13
CA CYS A 145 -14.05 12.70 1.05
C CYS A 145 -12.74 12.28 1.72
N MET A 146 -11.74 13.16 1.68
CA MET A 146 -10.42 12.94 2.25
C MET A 146 -10.41 13.07 3.77
N THR A 147 -11.28 13.92 4.33
CA THR A 147 -11.47 14.13 5.77
C THR A 147 -12.34 13.04 6.37
N THR A 148 -13.61 12.96 5.97
CA THR A 148 -14.61 12.08 6.60
C THR A 148 -14.59 10.65 6.09
N ARG A 149 -13.84 10.37 5.01
CA ARG A 149 -13.83 9.07 4.30
C ARG A 149 -15.16 8.64 3.71
N ALA A 150 -16.15 9.52 3.72
CA ALA A 150 -17.40 9.35 3.00
C ALA A 150 -17.14 9.04 1.52
N VAL A 151 -17.97 8.18 0.96
CA VAL A 151 -17.93 7.76 -0.42
C VAL A 151 -19.24 8.17 -1.08
N HIS A 152 -19.15 8.60 -2.34
CA HIS A 152 -20.27 8.75 -3.24
C HIS A 152 -19.97 8.01 -4.55
N ILE A 153 -20.93 7.25 -5.05
CA ILE A 153 -20.81 6.46 -6.26
C ILE A 153 -21.90 6.88 -7.23
N ASP A 154 -21.53 7.13 -8.48
CA ASP A 154 -22.48 7.38 -9.55
C ASP A 154 -22.14 6.52 -10.79
N LEU A 155 -23.14 6.34 -11.66
CA LEU A 155 -23.06 5.46 -12.84
C LEU A 155 -23.30 6.26 -14.13
N PRO A 156 -22.27 6.96 -14.65
CA PRO A 156 -22.32 7.62 -15.95
C PRO A 156 -22.40 6.63 -17.13
N SER A 157 -22.97 7.11 -18.24
CA SER A 157 -23.10 6.38 -19.50
C SER A 157 -21.76 6.21 -20.24
N SER A 158 -20.89 7.22 -20.19
CA SER A 158 -19.57 7.27 -20.81
C SER A 158 -18.51 7.78 -19.81
N ILE A 159 -17.24 7.85 -20.26
CA ILE A 159 -16.11 8.41 -19.50
C ILE A 159 -15.59 9.71 -20.15
N ASP A 160 -16.44 10.39 -20.92
CA ASP A 160 -16.10 11.68 -21.50
C ASP A 160 -16.28 12.83 -20.50
N THR A 161 -15.93 14.04 -20.94
CA THR A 161 -16.06 15.26 -20.15
C THR A 161 -17.50 15.57 -19.77
N ASP A 162 -18.46 15.38 -20.69
CA ASP A 162 -19.87 15.70 -20.46
C ASP A 162 -20.47 14.80 -19.37
N ALA A 163 -20.24 13.49 -19.48
CA ALA A 163 -20.67 12.52 -18.48
C ALA A 163 -20.04 12.78 -17.11
N PHE A 164 -18.77 13.22 -17.06
CA PHE A 164 -18.12 13.66 -15.84
C PHE A 164 -18.81 14.89 -15.23
N LEU A 165 -19.07 15.94 -16.03
CA LEU A 165 -19.73 17.17 -15.55
C LEU A 165 -21.16 16.89 -15.07
N MET A 166 -21.91 16.04 -15.77
CA MET A 166 -23.24 15.62 -15.32
C MET A 166 -23.18 14.86 -13.99
N ALA A 167 -22.20 13.97 -13.81
CA ALA A 167 -22.00 13.27 -12.55
C ALA A 167 -21.59 14.22 -11.42
N LEU A 168 -20.69 15.17 -11.70
CA LEU A 168 -20.29 16.21 -10.76
C LEU A 168 -21.48 17.06 -10.32
N ARG A 169 -22.37 17.45 -11.24
CA ARG A 169 -23.59 18.20 -10.89
C ARG A 169 -24.52 17.38 -10.00
N ARG A 170 -24.72 16.08 -10.28
CA ARG A 170 -25.51 15.18 -9.43
C ARG A 170 -24.89 15.03 -8.04
N PHE A 171 -23.57 14.97 -7.96
CA PHE A 171 -22.85 14.93 -6.69
C PHE A 171 -23.04 16.23 -5.89
N ILE A 172 -22.81 17.39 -6.52
CA ILE A 172 -22.95 18.70 -5.87
C ILE A 172 -24.37 18.88 -5.32
N ALA A 173 -25.39 18.49 -6.08
CA ALA A 173 -26.79 18.58 -5.66
C ALA A 173 -27.12 17.69 -4.45
N ARG A 174 -26.41 16.58 -4.23
CA ARG A 174 -26.68 15.63 -3.14
C ARG A 174 -25.78 15.82 -1.92
N ARG A 175 -24.52 16.20 -2.14
CA ARG A 175 -23.46 16.19 -1.11
C ARG A 175 -22.88 17.58 -0.85
N GLY A 176 -23.23 18.56 -1.66
CA GLY A 176 -22.66 19.90 -1.61
C GLY A 176 -21.43 20.04 -2.52
N LYS A 177 -21.03 21.29 -2.73
CA LYS A 177 -19.92 21.65 -3.61
C LYS A 177 -18.57 21.41 -2.94
N PRO A 178 -17.64 20.66 -3.55
CA PRO A 178 -16.29 20.51 -3.03
C PRO A 178 -15.49 21.81 -3.23
N HIS A 179 -14.56 22.09 -2.33
CA HIS A 179 -13.60 23.18 -2.53
C HIS A 179 -12.46 22.73 -3.45
N GLU A 180 -12.01 21.48 -3.31
CA GLU A 180 -10.97 20.91 -4.16
C GLU A 180 -11.29 19.48 -4.60
N LEU A 181 -10.96 19.20 -5.86
CA LEU A 181 -11.04 17.87 -6.46
C LEU A 181 -9.63 17.35 -6.76
N LEU A 182 -9.25 16.24 -6.12
CA LEU A 182 -8.00 15.53 -6.37
C LEU A 182 -8.25 14.44 -7.41
N CYS A 183 -7.60 14.53 -8.56
CA CYS A 183 -7.82 13.61 -9.69
C CYS A 183 -6.52 13.23 -10.40
N ASP A 184 -6.59 12.17 -11.20
CA ASP A 184 -5.52 11.86 -12.15
C ASP A 184 -5.58 12.79 -13.37
N GLN A 185 -4.61 12.68 -14.27
CA GLN A 185 -4.54 13.51 -15.48
C GLN A 185 -5.46 12.99 -16.60
N GLY A 186 -6.59 12.35 -16.25
CA GLY A 186 -7.60 11.92 -17.21
C GLY A 186 -8.09 13.07 -18.08
N THR A 187 -8.28 12.80 -19.37
CA THR A 187 -8.71 13.80 -20.36
C THR A 187 -10.10 14.34 -20.05
N ASN A 188 -10.97 13.52 -19.46
CA ASN A 188 -12.29 13.89 -18.97
C ASN A 188 -12.23 14.91 -17.83
N PHE A 189 -11.29 14.77 -16.89
CA PHE A 189 -11.13 15.71 -15.78
C PHE A 189 -10.50 17.03 -16.24
N ARG A 190 -9.48 16.96 -17.12
CA ARG A 190 -8.88 18.15 -17.75
C ARG A 190 -9.90 18.91 -18.60
N GLY A 191 -10.71 18.20 -19.37
CA GLY A 191 -11.81 18.79 -20.12
C GLY A 191 -12.83 19.46 -19.20
N GLY A 192 -13.21 18.78 -18.11
CA GLY A 192 -14.19 19.30 -17.15
C GLY A 192 -13.71 20.56 -16.43
N GLU A 193 -12.43 20.60 -16.03
CA GLU A 193 -11.79 21.82 -15.49
C GLU A 193 -11.90 22.98 -16.49
N ARG A 194 -11.54 22.73 -17.75
CA ARG A 194 -11.57 23.76 -18.81
C ARG A 194 -12.97 24.30 -19.05
N GLU A 195 -13.98 23.43 -19.15
CA GLU A 195 -15.39 23.83 -19.35
C GLU A 195 -15.90 24.67 -18.18
N LEU A 196 -15.62 24.28 -16.93
CA LEU A 196 -16.00 25.04 -15.75
C LEU A 196 -15.30 26.41 -15.69
N TRP A 197 -14.04 26.46 -16.11
CA TRP A 197 -13.27 27.69 -16.18
C TRP A 197 -13.81 28.64 -17.27
N GLN A 198 -14.10 28.13 -18.47
CA GLN A 198 -14.70 28.90 -19.55
C GLN A 198 -16.09 29.44 -19.18
N ALA A 199 -16.92 28.61 -18.52
CA ALA A 199 -18.21 29.05 -18.01
C ALA A 199 -18.05 30.18 -16.99
N PHE A 200 -17.04 30.12 -16.13
CA PHE A 200 -16.73 31.19 -15.19
C PHE A 200 -16.26 32.48 -15.89
N GLU A 201 -15.37 32.38 -16.88
CA GLU A 201 -14.90 33.55 -17.65
C GLU A 201 -16.02 34.23 -18.44
N SER A 202 -17.05 33.48 -18.85
CA SER A 202 -18.20 34.04 -19.56
C SER A 202 -19.14 34.87 -18.68
N LEU A 203 -18.97 34.84 -17.35
CA LEU A 203 -19.77 35.63 -16.42
C LEU A 203 -19.39 37.12 -16.46
N GLN A 204 -20.32 37.99 -16.05
CA GLN A 204 -20.01 39.42 -15.89
C GLN A 204 -18.94 39.65 -14.80
N PRO A 205 -18.08 40.69 -14.94
CA PRO A 205 -16.98 40.95 -14.01
C PRO A 205 -17.39 41.04 -12.54
N GLU A 206 -18.56 41.61 -12.24
CA GLU A 206 -19.10 41.74 -10.89
C GLU A 206 -19.44 40.36 -10.30
N LEU A 207 -20.03 39.47 -11.11
CA LEU A 207 -20.34 38.09 -10.73
C LEU A 207 -19.07 37.24 -10.59
N GLN A 208 -18.06 37.48 -11.44
CA GLN A 208 -16.76 36.82 -11.31
C GLN A 208 -16.11 37.17 -9.96
N ALA A 209 -16.10 38.45 -9.58
CA ALA A 209 -15.54 38.88 -8.30
C ALA A 209 -16.27 38.24 -7.10
N GLN A 210 -17.61 38.13 -7.18
CA GLN A 210 -18.42 37.52 -6.13
C GLN A 210 -18.27 35.98 -6.04
N LEU A 211 -18.09 35.31 -7.18
CA LEU A 211 -18.04 33.84 -7.28
C LEU A 211 -16.62 33.28 -7.35
N ALA A 212 -15.58 34.12 -7.33
CA ALA A 212 -14.18 33.67 -7.38
C ALA A 212 -13.84 32.69 -6.25
N SER A 213 -14.31 32.98 -5.02
CA SER A 213 -14.11 32.12 -3.83
C SER A 213 -14.88 30.80 -3.91
N GLN A 214 -15.83 30.70 -4.85
CA GLN A 214 -16.74 29.59 -5.03
C GLN A 214 -16.29 28.59 -6.10
N GLN A 215 -15.16 28.84 -6.76
CA GLN A 215 -14.59 27.92 -7.74
C GLN A 215 -14.12 26.61 -7.12
N ILE A 216 -14.20 25.53 -7.89
CA ILE A 216 -13.66 24.23 -7.51
C ILE A 216 -12.22 24.17 -7.97
N ARG A 217 -11.29 23.98 -7.03
CA ARG A 217 -9.87 23.82 -7.34
C ARG A 217 -9.55 22.39 -7.78
N PHE A 218 -9.15 22.21 -9.04
CA PHE A 218 -8.66 20.91 -9.51
C PHE A 218 -7.18 20.75 -9.13
N VAL A 219 -6.86 19.62 -8.48
CA VAL A 219 -5.50 19.27 -8.07
C VAL A 219 -5.14 17.96 -8.77
N PHE A 220 -4.32 18.07 -9.81
CA PHE A 220 -3.88 16.92 -10.61
C PHE A 220 -2.64 16.28 -10.02
N ASN A 221 -2.63 14.95 -9.99
CA ASN A 221 -1.43 14.20 -9.64
C ASN A 221 -0.26 14.51 -10.61
N PRO A 222 0.99 14.63 -10.12
CA PRO A 222 2.17 14.79 -10.98
C PRO A 222 2.34 13.57 -11.90
N PRO A 223 2.78 13.75 -13.16
CA PRO A 223 2.99 12.63 -14.08
C PRO A 223 4.03 11.65 -13.49
N GLY A 224 3.69 10.36 -13.45
CA GLY A 224 4.61 9.30 -13.03
C GLY A 224 4.91 9.18 -11.52
N SER A 225 4.24 9.95 -10.65
CA SER A 225 4.44 9.87 -9.19
C SER A 225 3.15 9.48 -8.42
N PRO A 226 2.74 8.19 -8.44
CA PRO A 226 1.62 7.67 -7.63
C PRO A 226 1.91 7.68 -6.10
N HIS A 227 3.06 8.21 -5.68
CA HIS A 227 3.47 8.24 -4.28
C HIS A 227 2.82 9.38 -3.48
N PHE A 228 2.48 10.53 -4.10
CA PHE A 228 1.86 11.66 -3.41
C PHE A 228 0.36 11.44 -3.13
N GLY A 229 -0.35 10.63 -3.94
CA GLY A 229 -1.75 10.23 -3.74
C GLY A 229 -1.95 8.87 -3.04
N GLY A 230 -0.88 8.17 -2.67
CA GLY A 230 -0.88 6.71 -2.47
C GLY A 230 -1.72 6.12 -1.34
N CYS A 231 -2.39 6.90 -0.50
CA CYS A 231 -3.33 6.35 0.49
C CYS A 231 -4.75 6.27 -0.05
N TRP A 232 -5.23 7.31 -0.74
CA TRP A 232 -6.59 7.32 -1.28
C TRP A 232 -6.66 6.48 -2.55
N GLU A 233 -5.64 6.51 -3.40
CA GLU A 233 -5.55 5.67 -4.60
C GLU A 233 -5.62 4.18 -4.27
N ARG A 234 -4.97 3.74 -3.17
CA ARG A 234 -5.04 2.34 -2.73
C ARG A 234 -6.41 1.98 -2.20
N GLU A 235 -6.99 2.83 -1.38
CA GLU A 235 -8.33 2.59 -0.84
C GLU A 235 -9.37 2.55 -1.98
N ILE A 236 -9.27 3.45 -2.97
CA ILE A 236 -10.10 3.43 -4.18
C ILE A 236 -9.82 2.18 -5.03
N ARG A 237 -8.56 1.81 -5.27
CA ARG A 237 -8.19 0.62 -6.04
C ARG A 237 -8.76 -0.65 -5.43
N SER A 238 -8.69 -0.79 -4.11
CA SER A 238 -9.25 -1.95 -3.44
C SER A 238 -10.77 -1.97 -3.45
N LEU A 239 -11.43 -0.81 -3.36
CA LEU A 239 -12.89 -0.71 -3.57
C LEU A 239 -13.29 -1.13 -4.99
N LYS A 240 -12.54 -0.67 -6.01
CA LYS A 240 -12.73 -1.09 -7.40
C LYS A 240 -12.55 -2.60 -7.55
N ALA A 241 -11.54 -3.18 -6.92
CA ALA A 241 -11.33 -4.64 -6.96
C ALA A 241 -12.50 -5.40 -6.33
N ALA A 242 -13.01 -4.95 -5.17
CA ALA A 242 -14.17 -5.57 -4.53
C ALA A 242 -15.45 -5.45 -5.39
N LEU A 243 -15.66 -4.30 -6.04
CA LEU A 243 -16.74 -4.10 -7.00
C LEU A 243 -16.61 -5.02 -8.22
N GLN A 244 -15.39 -5.13 -8.77
CA GLN A 244 -15.11 -6.00 -9.92
C GLN A 244 -15.35 -7.47 -9.59
N VAL A 245 -14.97 -7.94 -8.39
CA VAL A 245 -15.20 -9.34 -7.99
C VAL A 245 -16.69 -9.62 -7.76
N THR A 246 -17.40 -8.68 -7.14
CA THR A 246 -18.81 -8.88 -6.78
C THR A 246 -19.72 -8.81 -8.01
N ILE A 247 -19.56 -7.78 -8.83
CA ILE A 247 -20.40 -7.57 -10.01
C ILE A 247 -19.90 -8.44 -11.18
N GLY A 248 -18.58 -8.66 -11.26
CA GLY A 248 -17.98 -9.65 -12.14
C GLY A 248 -18.35 -9.50 -13.61
N ALA A 249 -18.45 -10.64 -14.29
CA ALA A 249 -18.90 -10.76 -15.68
C ALA A 249 -20.43 -10.85 -15.82
N GLN A 250 -21.20 -10.61 -14.76
CA GLN A 250 -22.66 -10.77 -14.80
C GLN A 250 -23.29 -9.58 -15.55
N THR A 251 -24.02 -9.86 -16.63
CA THR A 251 -24.81 -8.84 -17.31
C THR A 251 -26.07 -8.53 -16.54
N VAL A 252 -26.04 -7.42 -15.80
CA VAL A 252 -27.17 -6.86 -15.06
C VAL A 252 -27.86 -5.74 -15.85
N THR A 253 -29.09 -5.39 -15.51
CA THR A 253 -29.74 -4.19 -16.08
C THR A 253 -29.15 -2.93 -15.45
N GLU A 254 -29.25 -1.80 -16.15
CA GLU A 254 -28.73 -0.52 -15.63
C GLU A 254 -29.34 -0.14 -14.27
N GLU A 255 -30.64 -0.35 -14.11
CA GLU A 255 -31.38 -0.09 -12.87
C GLU A 255 -30.84 -0.91 -11.70
N VAL A 256 -30.61 -2.22 -11.90
CA VAL A 256 -30.04 -3.10 -10.88
C VAL A 256 -28.64 -2.64 -10.51
N LEU A 257 -27.78 -2.33 -11.50
CA LEU A 257 -26.42 -1.86 -11.24
C LEU A 257 -26.42 -0.56 -10.43
N ARG A 258 -27.30 0.39 -10.78
CA ARG A 258 -27.44 1.67 -10.07
C ARG A 258 -27.87 1.46 -8.62
N THR A 259 -28.82 0.55 -8.37
CA THR A 259 -29.24 0.20 -7.01
C THR A 259 -28.12 -0.44 -6.22
N VAL A 260 -27.42 -1.43 -6.79
CA VAL A 260 -26.28 -2.10 -6.14
C VAL A 260 -25.20 -1.11 -5.75
N LEU A 261 -24.81 -0.20 -6.65
CA LEU A 261 -23.81 0.83 -6.34
C LEU A 261 -24.26 1.79 -5.22
N THR A 262 -25.57 2.08 -5.15
CA THR A 262 -26.16 2.93 -4.11
C THR A 262 -26.18 2.21 -2.75
N GLU A 263 -26.51 0.92 -2.73
CA GLU A 263 -26.45 0.09 -1.51
C GLU A 263 -25.00 -0.06 -1.03
N ILE A 264 -24.05 -0.27 -1.94
CA ILE A 264 -22.62 -0.31 -1.63
C ILE A 264 -22.14 1.03 -1.06
N GLU A 265 -22.56 2.16 -1.63
CA GLU A 265 -22.28 3.48 -1.04
C GLU A 265 -22.76 3.56 0.42
N GLY A 266 -23.99 3.10 0.69
CA GLY A 266 -24.55 3.05 2.05
C GLY A 266 -23.72 2.20 2.99
N ILE A 267 -23.38 0.98 2.58
CA ILE A 267 -22.53 0.03 3.33
C ILE A 267 -21.17 0.64 3.67
N LEU A 268 -20.52 1.27 2.70
CA LEU A 268 -19.22 1.92 2.89
C LEU A 268 -19.28 3.09 3.86
N ASN A 269 -20.39 3.84 3.84
CA ASN A 269 -20.59 4.99 4.71
C ASN A 269 -21.12 4.63 6.10
N SER A 270 -21.70 3.44 6.31
CA SER A 270 -22.04 2.92 7.64
C SER A 270 -20.84 2.30 8.35
N LYS A 271 -19.67 2.23 7.69
CA LYS A 271 -18.46 1.67 8.27
C LYS A 271 -17.84 2.62 9.33
N PRO A 272 -17.43 2.11 10.50
CA PRO A 272 -16.71 2.90 11.48
C PRO A 272 -15.36 3.44 10.98
N LEU A 273 -15.06 4.71 11.30
CA LEU A 273 -13.81 5.40 10.96
C LEU A 273 -12.65 5.03 11.89
N GLY A 274 -12.98 4.58 13.11
CA GLY A 274 -12.04 4.32 14.19
C GLY A 274 -12.13 2.91 14.75
N TYR A 275 -11.38 2.70 15.83
CA TYR A 275 -11.45 1.47 16.62
C TYR A 275 -12.88 1.30 17.18
N VAL A 276 -13.44 0.11 17.01
CA VAL A 276 -14.72 -0.27 17.61
C VAL A 276 -14.37 -0.91 18.95
N SER A 277 -14.78 -0.28 20.05
CA SER A 277 -14.59 -0.90 21.36
C SER A 277 -15.49 -2.12 21.53
N SER A 278 -15.02 -3.09 22.30
CA SER A 278 -15.81 -4.24 22.74
C SER A 278 -16.59 -3.96 24.02
N ASP A 279 -16.38 -2.81 24.66
CA ASP A 279 -17.11 -2.39 25.86
C ASP A 279 -18.42 -1.68 25.49
N ILE A 280 -19.52 -2.06 26.15
CA ILE A 280 -20.86 -1.50 25.95
C ILE A 280 -20.93 -0.06 26.48
N ALA A 281 -20.06 0.30 27.44
CA ALA A 281 -19.99 1.64 28.01
C ALA A 281 -19.24 2.64 27.12
N ASP A 282 -18.48 2.17 26.13
CA ASP A 282 -17.72 3.04 25.24
C ASP A 282 -18.62 3.70 24.19
N PRO A 283 -18.34 4.96 23.81
CA PRO A 283 -19.12 5.64 22.79
C PRO A 283 -19.02 4.86 21.47
N ASP A 284 -20.20 4.56 20.91
CA ASP A 284 -20.31 3.91 19.62
C ASP A 284 -19.45 4.61 18.56
N PRO A 285 -18.87 3.83 17.63
CA PRO A 285 -17.84 4.35 16.78
C PRO A 285 -18.43 5.25 15.68
N ILE A 286 -17.77 6.37 15.40
CA ILE A 286 -18.22 7.35 14.41
C ILE A 286 -18.10 6.76 13.00
N THR A 287 -19.17 6.83 12.22
CA THR A 287 -19.22 6.43 10.80
C THR A 287 -19.33 7.66 9.89
N PRO A 288 -18.95 7.57 8.61
CA PRO A 288 -19.25 8.63 7.64
C PRO A 288 -20.73 9.02 7.63
N ASN A 289 -21.66 8.07 7.77
CA ASN A 289 -23.10 8.36 7.82
C ASN A 289 -23.48 9.24 9.01
N CYS A 290 -22.86 9.04 10.19
CA CYS A 290 -23.03 9.95 11.32
C CYS A 290 -22.65 11.39 10.95
N LEU A 291 -21.57 11.57 10.19
CA LEU A 291 -21.08 12.89 9.77
C LEU A 291 -21.89 13.49 8.61
N LEU A 292 -22.45 12.66 7.73
CA LEU A 292 -23.22 13.10 6.55
C LEU A 292 -24.68 13.39 6.85
N MET A 293 -25.32 12.55 7.67
CA MET A 293 -26.77 12.57 7.90
C MET A 293 -27.14 12.88 9.35
N GLY A 294 -26.17 12.99 10.26
CA GLY A 294 -26.43 13.12 11.69
C GLY A 294 -27.00 11.84 12.33
N ARG A 295 -27.03 10.71 11.60
CA ARG A 295 -27.55 9.42 12.05
C ARG A 295 -26.73 8.27 11.49
N ARG A 296 -26.72 7.14 12.20
CA ARG A 296 -25.87 5.98 11.90
C ARG A 296 -26.28 5.23 10.64
N ASP A 297 -27.59 5.11 10.42
CA ASP A 297 -28.11 4.25 9.37
C ASP A 297 -29.27 4.88 8.59
N ALA A 298 -29.33 4.54 7.31
CA ALA A 298 -30.47 4.76 6.44
C ALA A 298 -31.04 3.43 5.92
N SER A 299 -30.45 2.28 6.29
CA SER A 299 -30.90 0.98 5.79
C SER A 299 -32.28 0.61 6.35
N LEU A 300 -33.16 0.14 5.45
CA LEU A 300 -34.35 -0.61 5.82
C LEU A 300 -33.93 -1.92 6.51
N PRO A 301 -34.75 -2.50 7.41
CA PRO A 301 -34.42 -3.77 8.05
C PRO A 301 -34.09 -4.84 6.99
N GLN A 302 -32.88 -5.40 7.04
CA GLN A 302 -32.49 -6.51 6.15
C GLN A 302 -33.33 -7.73 6.54
N VAL A 303 -34.23 -8.13 5.64
CA VAL A 303 -34.94 -9.40 5.78
C VAL A 303 -33.99 -10.49 5.29
N VAL A 304 -33.57 -11.37 6.21
CA VAL A 304 -32.81 -12.57 5.87
C VAL A 304 -33.74 -13.51 5.10
N TYR A 305 -33.47 -13.72 3.82
CA TYR A 305 -34.25 -14.66 3.00
C TYR A 305 -33.58 -16.03 2.96
N ASP A 306 -34.36 -17.07 3.20
CA ASP A 306 -33.92 -18.45 3.04
C ASP A 306 -33.81 -18.81 1.54
N GLY A 307 -32.60 -19.09 1.08
CA GLY A 307 -32.31 -19.74 -0.21
C GLY A 307 -31.91 -18.82 -1.37
N PRO A 308 -31.00 -19.25 -2.26
CA PRO A 308 -30.56 -18.46 -3.39
C PRO A 308 -31.56 -18.57 -4.56
N GLU A 309 -32.63 -17.79 -4.55
CA GLU A 309 -33.35 -17.51 -5.80
C GLU A 309 -32.54 -16.51 -6.64
N ILE A 310 -31.49 -17.00 -7.31
CA ILE A 310 -30.59 -16.22 -8.18
C ILE A 310 -31.36 -15.62 -9.38
N LEU A 311 -32.58 -16.11 -9.68
CA LEU A 311 -33.38 -15.78 -10.86
C LEU A 311 -34.88 -15.55 -10.54
N GLY A 312 -35.19 -14.73 -9.53
CA GLY A 312 -36.56 -14.29 -9.29
C GLY A 312 -37.00 -13.15 -10.24
N ARG A 313 -38.29 -13.09 -10.63
CA ARG A 313 -38.90 -11.94 -11.36
C ARG A 313 -38.76 -10.59 -10.65
N ARG A 314 -38.32 -10.59 -9.38
CA ARG A 314 -38.24 -9.42 -8.50
C ARG A 314 -36.81 -8.86 -8.50
N ARG A 315 -36.55 -7.89 -9.39
CA ARG A 315 -35.22 -7.25 -9.59
C ARG A 315 -34.57 -6.70 -8.31
N TRP A 316 -35.37 -6.24 -7.35
CA TRP A 316 -34.87 -5.72 -6.07
C TRP A 316 -34.28 -6.80 -5.15
N ARG A 317 -34.70 -8.08 -5.26
CA ARG A 317 -34.07 -9.17 -4.49
C ARG A 317 -32.66 -9.45 -4.99
N TYR A 318 -32.46 -9.32 -6.30
CA TYR A 318 -31.17 -9.54 -6.92
C TYR A 318 -30.16 -8.43 -6.59
N SER A 319 -30.61 -7.17 -6.44
CA SER A 319 -29.72 -6.09 -5.95
C SER A 319 -29.26 -6.36 -4.52
N GLN A 320 -30.17 -6.78 -3.62
CA GLN A 320 -29.85 -7.12 -2.23
C GLN A 320 -28.84 -8.28 -2.14
N ILE A 321 -29.03 -9.35 -2.93
CA ILE A 321 -28.08 -10.46 -3.00
C ILE A 321 -26.68 -9.97 -3.41
N LEU A 322 -26.59 -9.09 -4.42
CA LEU A 322 -25.32 -8.54 -4.87
C LEU A 322 -24.67 -7.62 -3.82
N ALA A 323 -25.45 -6.81 -3.10
CA ALA A 323 -24.95 -5.99 -2.00
C ALA A 323 -24.47 -6.86 -0.82
N ASP A 324 -25.18 -7.94 -0.48
CA ASP A 324 -24.76 -8.88 0.55
C ASP A 324 -23.49 -9.65 0.15
N GLN A 325 -23.36 -10.03 -1.12
CA GLN A 325 -22.14 -10.62 -1.66
C GLN A 325 -20.98 -9.63 -1.60
N PHE A 326 -21.21 -8.36 -1.95
CA PHE A 326 -20.23 -7.30 -1.78
C PHE A 326 -19.81 -7.21 -0.32
N TRP A 327 -20.77 -7.19 0.61
CA TRP A 327 -20.49 -7.07 2.03
C TRP A 327 -19.64 -8.24 2.55
N LYS A 328 -20.01 -9.48 2.20
CA LYS A 328 -19.20 -10.67 2.53
C LYS A 328 -17.79 -10.54 1.98
N HIS A 329 -17.64 -10.24 0.68
CA HIS A 329 -16.32 -10.15 0.05
C HIS A 329 -15.49 -8.99 0.63
N PHE A 330 -16.14 -7.86 0.92
CA PHE A 330 -15.54 -6.70 1.56
C PHE A 330 -15.05 -7.04 2.98
N LEU A 331 -15.85 -7.72 3.80
CA LEU A 331 -15.47 -8.15 5.15
C LEU A 331 -14.33 -9.17 5.14
N THR A 332 -14.35 -10.13 4.21
CA THR A 332 -13.35 -11.20 4.16
C THR A 332 -12.02 -10.75 3.56
N HIS A 333 -12.05 -9.93 2.50
CA HIS A 333 -10.85 -9.63 1.70
C HIS A 333 -10.32 -8.20 1.88
N TYR A 334 -11.20 -7.22 2.08
CA TYR A 334 -10.80 -5.81 2.15
C TYR A 334 -10.63 -5.29 3.58
N LEU A 335 -11.57 -5.60 4.48
CA LEU A 335 -11.57 -5.12 5.86
C LEU A 335 -10.29 -5.49 6.64
N PRO A 336 -9.75 -6.73 6.56
CA PRO A 336 -8.51 -7.10 7.24
C PRO A 336 -7.30 -6.30 6.71
N GLY A 337 -7.33 -5.93 5.43
CA GLY A 337 -6.31 -5.09 4.80
C GLY A 337 -6.29 -3.65 5.30
N LEU A 338 -7.40 -3.15 5.87
CA LEU A 338 -7.49 -1.82 6.47
C LEU A 338 -7.14 -1.78 7.97
N GLN A 339 -7.33 -2.88 8.70
CA GLN A 339 -6.93 -2.99 10.11
C GLN A 339 -5.42 -3.16 10.27
N ALA A 340 -4.74 -3.75 9.29
CA ALA A 340 -3.28 -3.88 9.33
C ALA A 340 -2.60 -2.52 9.11
N ARG A 341 -1.84 -2.03 10.13
CA ARG A 341 -0.78 -1.03 9.92
C ARG A 341 0.34 -1.66 9.08
N GLN A 342 0.12 -1.81 7.77
CA GLN A 342 1.02 -2.57 6.89
C GLN A 342 2.43 -1.99 6.83
N LYS A 343 2.60 -0.69 7.04
CA LYS A 343 3.90 -0.03 6.87
C LYS A 343 4.98 -0.39 7.90
N TRP A 344 4.64 -1.14 8.96
CA TRP A 344 5.64 -1.59 9.93
C TRP A 344 5.69 -3.11 10.15
N ARG A 345 4.67 -3.87 9.74
CA ARG A 345 4.57 -5.31 10.05
C ARG A 345 4.66 -6.27 8.87
N THR A 346 4.59 -5.81 7.61
CA THR A 346 4.60 -6.75 6.47
C THR A 346 5.48 -6.26 5.32
N GLU A 347 6.55 -7.00 5.07
CA GLU A 347 7.58 -6.77 4.04
C GLU A 347 7.12 -7.26 2.65
N ALA A 348 5.99 -6.77 2.16
CA ALA A 348 5.56 -7.11 0.80
C ALA A 348 6.19 -6.15 -0.22
N VAL A 349 7.40 -6.50 -0.66
CA VAL A 349 7.99 -5.92 -1.87
C VAL A 349 7.44 -6.71 -3.06
N ASP A 350 6.46 -6.13 -3.75
CA ASP A 350 5.97 -6.65 -5.03
C ASP A 350 7.08 -6.50 -6.08
N ASN A 351 7.70 -7.62 -6.45
CA ASN A 351 8.89 -7.67 -7.29
C ASN A 351 8.63 -8.48 -8.56
N GLN A 352 8.52 -7.77 -9.68
CA GLN A 352 8.43 -8.37 -11.02
C GLN A 352 9.74 -9.03 -11.48
N LEU A 353 10.85 -8.85 -10.75
CA LEU A 353 12.16 -9.47 -11.02
C LEU A 353 12.75 -10.09 -9.75
N PRO A 354 13.37 -11.28 -9.84
CA PRO A 354 14.24 -11.80 -8.78
C PRO A 354 15.26 -10.74 -8.33
N ARG A 355 15.47 -10.58 -7.02
CA ARG A 355 16.33 -9.53 -6.43
C ARG A 355 17.76 -9.50 -7.00
N ALA A 356 18.25 -10.65 -7.45
CA ALA A 356 19.56 -10.79 -8.09
C ALA A 356 19.69 -10.07 -9.44
N LEU A 357 18.58 -9.74 -10.09
CA LEU A 357 18.53 -9.08 -11.40
C LEU A 357 18.23 -7.58 -11.29
N TRP A 358 18.27 -7.03 -10.08
CA TRP A 358 18.07 -5.60 -9.88
C TRP A 358 19.22 -4.82 -10.52
N PRO A 359 18.93 -3.85 -11.41
CA PRO A 359 19.97 -3.04 -12.00
C PRO A 359 20.65 -2.20 -10.92
N VAL A 360 21.98 -2.22 -10.92
CA VAL A 360 22.81 -1.34 -10.10
C VAL A 360 22.91 0.02 -10.81
N GLY A 361 22.76 1.11 -10.06
CA GLY A 361 22.82 2.46 -10.61
C GLY A 361 23.33 3.48 -9.60
N LYS A 362 23.81 4.62 -10.10
CA LYS A 362 24.35 5.72 -9.29
C LYS A 362 23.24 6.72 -9.01
N VAL A 363 23.10 7.16 -7.76
CA VAL A 363 22.17 8.24 -7.41
C VAL A 363 22.74 9.55 -7.93
N THR A 364 22.01 10.21 -8.85
CA THR A 364 22.40 11.50 -9.46
C THR A 364 21.81 12.67 -8.69
N GLN A 365 20.54 12.57 -8.30
CA GLN A 365 19.82 13.63 -7.61
C GLN A 365 18.92 13.04 -6.52
N VAL A 366 18.73 13.79 -5.43
CA VAL A 366 17.80 13.45 -4.35
C VAL A 366 16.70 14.49 -4.25
N PHE A 367 15.47 14.04 -4.02
CA PHE A 367 14.31 14.91 -3.85
C PHE A 367 13.85 14.85 -2.38
N PRO A 368 14.23 15.84 -1.55
CA PRO A 368 13.75 15.95 -0.18
C PRO A 368 12.28 16.39 -0.14
N GLY A 369 11.52 15.86 0.81
CA GLY A 369 10.18 16.38 1.12
C GLY A 369 10.26 17.64 2.01
N ALA A 370 9.09 18.18 2.37
CA ALA A 370 8.98 19.40 3.19
C ALA A 370 9.67 19.30 4.57
N ASP A 371 9.93 18.09 5.07
CA ASP A 371 10.66 17.82 6.31
C ASP A 371 12.16 17.52 6.08
N ASN A 372 12.71 17.92 4.93
CA ASN A 372 14.09 17.67 4.51
C ASN A 372 14.49 16.18 4.42
N ARG A 373 13.54 15.24 4.48
CA ARG A 373 13.82 13.81 4.32
C ARG A 373 13.75 13.41 2.85
N VAL A 374 14.79 12.76 2.35
CA VAL A 374 14.84 12.22 0.98
C VAL A 374 13.87 11.05 0.84
N ARG A 375 12.88 11.18 -0.04
CA ARG A 375 11.86 10.14 -0.28
C ARG A 375 11.91 9.55 -1.68
N SER A 376 12.47 10.30 -2.63
CA SER A 376 12.71 9.86 -3.99
C SER A 376 14.14 10.23 -4.38
N ALA A 377 14.76 9.37 -5.16
CA ALA A 377 16.06 9.61 -5.73
C ALA A 377 16.01 9.32 -7.23
N GLU A 378 16.75 10.11 -7.98
CA GLU A 378 17.05 9.86 -9.37
C GLU A 378 18.25 8.92 -9.45
N VAL A 379 18.09 7.81 -10.17
CA VAL A 379 19.09 6.75 -10.28
C VAL A 379 19.45 6.56 -11.74
N LEU A 380 20.71 6.78 -12.08
CA LEU A 380 21.28 6.48 -13.38
C LEU A 380 21.64 4.99 -13.43
N VAL A 381 20.96 4.25 -14.30
CA VAL A 381 21.25 2.84 -14.59
C VAL A 381 21.71 2.76 -16.04
N LYS A 382 22.98 2.41 -16.26
CA LYS A 382 23.62 2.46 -17.58
C LYS A 382 23.45 3.88 -18.18
N ASP A 383 22.72 4.02 -19.28
CA ASP A 383 22.48 5.30 -19.97
C ASP A 383 21.07 5.89 -19.73
N ARG A 384 20.29 5.31 -18.81
CA ARG A 384 18.91 5.75 -18.54
C ARG A 384 18.72 6.16 -17.10
N THR A 385 18.05 7.30 -16.95
CA THR A 385 17.77 7.92 -15.67
C THR A 385 16.37 7.55 -15.20
N TYR A 386 16.25 7.06 -13.97
CA TYR A 386 14.99 6.61 -13.39
C TYR A 386 14.74 7.27 -12.03
N THR A 387 13.59 7.93 -11.88
CA THR A 387 13.12 8.36 -10.56
C THR A 387 12.52 7.18 -9.81
N ARG A 388 13.05 6.88 -8.62
CA ARG A 388 12.58 5.76 -7.78
C ARG A 388 12.39 6.21 -6.32
N PRO A 389 11.36 5.68 -5.64
CA PRO A 389 11.17 5.93 -4.22
C PRO A 389 12.30 5.23 -3.43
N MET A 390 12.80 5.88 -2.38
CA MET A 390 13.83 5.32 -1.49
C MET A 390 13.40 3.98 -0.87
N ALA A 391 12.10 3.79 -0.66
CA ALA A 391 11.52 2.53 -0.17
C ALA A 391 11.72 1.32 -1.13
N ARG A 392 12.21 1.55 -2.36
CA ARG A 392 12.54 0.52 -3.34
C ARG A 392 14.03 0.50 -3.70
N LEU A 393 14.87 1.23 -2.96
CA LEU A 393 16.31 1.27 -3.18
C LEU A 393 17.04 0.57 -2.03
N ILE A 394 18.14 -0.10 -2.35
CA ILE A 394 19.03 -0.74 -1.39
C ILE A 394 20.38 -0.05 -1.51
N SER A 395 20.88 0.51 -0.41
CA SER A 395 22.24 1.05 -0.35
C SER A 395 23.25 -0.09 -0.39
N LEU A 396 24.09 -0.10 -1.42
CA LEU A 396 25.26 -0.96 -1.50
C LEU A 396 26.45 -0.30 -0.77
N PRO A 397 27.42 -1.08 -0.27
CA PRO A 397 28.69 -0.53 0.21
C PRO A 397 29.38 0.24 -0.91
N ALA A 398 30.21 1.23 -0.57
CA ALA A 398 31.05 1.91 -1.55
C ALA A 398 31.82 0.86 -2.36
N LEU A 399 31.62 0.86 -3.67
CA LEU A 399 32.46 0.08 -4.56
C LEU A 399 33.86 0.70 -4.49
N PRO A 400 34.94 -0.11 -4.44
CA PRO A 400 36.27 0.44 -4.65
C PRO A 400 36.26 1.19 -5.98
N GLU A 401 36.83 2.39 -6.00
CA GLU A 401 37.01 3.14 -7.25
C GLU A 401 37.78 2.24 -8.21
N GLU A 402 37.18 1.95 -9.37
CA GLU A 402 37.88 1.29 -10.46
C GLU A 402 38.98 2.26 -10.92
N GLU A 403 40.25 1.92 -10.63
CA GLU A 403 41.42 2.53 -11.28
C GLU A 403 41.47 2.16 -12.77
#